data_AF-A0AAD4HTF1-F1
#
_entry.id   AF-A0AAD4HTF1-F1
#
_cell.length_a   1.000
_cell.length_b   1.000
_cell.length_c   1.000
_cell.angle_alpha   90.00
_cell.angle_beta   90.00
_cell.angle_gamma   90.00
#
_symmetry.space_group_name_H-M   'P 1'
#
loop_
_entity.id
_entity.type
_entity.pdbx_description
1 polymer ?
#
loop_
_entity_poly.entity_id
_entity_poly.type
_entity_poly.pdbx_seq_one_letter_code
_entity_poly.pdbx_strand_id
1 'polypeptide(L)'
;MTITVSINDPAWWPIIKAYRLASYFMVAAFIGVTYDWALTFAQEVELIWRRRWSLMTVLYLSVRYLGILYAALSIPNSVPTISLTDTVSLLHRYVVIPFQLTAIPCSSGCFIIYIVENWTAVLVVAMLSVIIIIRLHAMYQRSRKILIFLIVTFLANNIFDGVVATKITMHSSGEELIAFGVDLCRINSARDIVLLISLTWILCTVWEVVTLCLAVCVAVKHFRELRRHSAGGMIGDCFKVLMKSHVVFSSS
;
A
#
# COMPACT_ATOMS: atom_id res chain seq x y z
N MET A 1 35.95 -0.79 15.32
CA MET A 1 36.34 -2.23 15.32
C MET A 1 35.56 -2.87 14.18
N THR A 2 36.19 -3.06 13.03
CA THR A 2 35.53 -3.50 11.79
C THR A 2 35.25 -5.00 11.88
N ILE A 3 33.99 -5.40 11.98
CA ILE A 3 33.60 -6.81 12.02
C ILE A 3 33.49 -7.32 10.58
N THR A 4 34.48 -8.06 10.10
CA THR A 4 34.40 -8.73 8.81
C THR A 4 33.60 -10.03 8.95
N VAL A 5 32.34 -10.05 8.50
CA VAL A 5 31.51 -11.26 8.46
C VAL A 5 31.75 -11.99 7.14
N SER A 6 32.09 -13.28 7.21
CA SER A 6 32.26 -14.13 6.04
C SER A 6 30.90 -14.65 5.54
N ILE A 7 30.53 -14.33 4.30
CA ILE A 7 29.25 -14.73 3.66
C ILE A 7 29.16 -16.25 3.41
N ASN A 8 30.27 -16.97 3.55
CA ASN A 8 30.37 -18.41 3.36
C ASN A 8 29.86 -19.21 4.56
N ASP A 9 29.45 -18.55 5.64
CA ASP A 9 28.80 -19.22 6.76
C ASP A 9 27.35 -19.62 6.37
N PRO A 10 27.02 -20.93 6.40
CA PRO A 10 25.70 -21.44 6.03
C PRO A 10 24.55 -20.85 6.86
N ALA A 11 24.83 -20.24 8.03
CA ALA A 11 23.83 -19.53 8.82
C ALA A 11 23.13 -18.39 8.07
N TRP A 12 23.77 -17.78 7.06
CA TRP A 12 23.22 -16.66 6.30
C TRP A 12 22.41 -17.06 5.06
N TRP A 13 22.52 -18.31 4.61
CA TRP A 13 21.83 -18.77 3.39
C TRP A 13 20.31 -18.60 3.41
N PRO A 14 19.60 -18.85 4.54
CA PRO A 14 18.16 -18.61 4.61
C PRO A 14 17.79 -17.15 4.38
N ILE A 15 18.56 -16.23 4.96
CA ILE A 15 18.34 -14.78 4.86
C ILE A 15 18.58 -14.29 3.43
N ILE A 16 19.68 -14.73 2.81
CA ILE A 16 20.01 -14.39 1.42
C ILE A 16 18.95 -14.91 0.46
N LYS A 17 18.47 -16.14 0.65
CA LYS A 17 17.38 -16.72 -0.16
C LYS A 17 16.07 -15.95 0.01
N ALA A 18 15.71 -15.59 1.24
CA ALA A 18 14.51 -14.81 1.53
C ALA A 18 14.56 -13.42 0.88
N TYR A 19 15.71 -12.74 0.98
CA TYR A 19 15.92 -11.44 0.35
C TYR A 19 15.78 -11.53 -1.17
N ARG A 20 16.44 -12.51 -1.80
CA ARG A 20 16.34 -12.74 -3.25
C ARG A 20 14.92 -13.05 -3.71
N LEU A 21 14.16 -13.83 -2.94
CA LEU A 21 12.75 -14.11 -3.23
C LEU A 21 11.90 -12.83 -3.16
N ALA A 22 12.13 -12.00 -2.13
CA ALA A 22 11.46 -10.71 -2.00
C ALA A 22 11.79 -9.78 -3.18
N SER A 23 13.04 -9.74 -3.65
CA SER A 23 13.45 -8.97 -4.82
C SER A 23 12.63 -9.34 -6.07
N TYR A 24 12.53 -10.63 -6.38
CA TYR A 24 11.77 -11.09 -7.54
C TYR A 24 10.28 -10.78 -7.40
N PHE A 25 9.74 -10.93 -6.21
CA PHE A 25 8.36 -10.59 -5.91
C PHE A 25 8.08 -9.09 -6.10
N MET A 26 8.98 -8.22 -5.62
CA MET A 26 8.86 -6.76 -5.75
C MET A 26 8.89 -6.33 -7.22
N VAL A 27 9.80 -6.90 -8.02
CA VAL A 27 9.87 -6.62 -9.47
C VAL A 27 8.60 -7.10 -10.18
N ALA A 28 8.11 -8.30 -9.87
CA ALA A 28 6.87 -8.82 -10.43
C ALA A 28 5.66 -7.94 -10.06
N ALA A 29 5.58 -7.52 -8.80
CA ALA A 29 4.53 -6.62 -8.30
C ALA A 29 4.57 -5.26 -9.01
N PHE A 30 5.76 -4.68 -9.21
CA PHE A 30 5.92 -3.44 -9.96
C PHE A 30 5.43 -3.56 -11.40
N ILE A 31 5.81 -4.63 -12.10
CA ILE A 31 5.34 -4.90 -13.47
C ILE A 31 3.81 -5.03 -13.48
N GLY A 32 3.23 -5.76 -12.51
CA GLY A 32 1.78 -5.87 -12.39
C GLY A 32 1.07 -4.53 -12.19
N VAL A 33 1.57 -3.69 -11.27
CA VAL A 33 1.00 -2.37 -10.97
C VAL A 33 1.11 -1.43 -12.17
N THR A 34 2.27 -1.40 -12.84
CA THR A 34 2.46 -0.56 -14.03
C THR A 34 1.63 -1.02 -15.22
N TYR A 35 1.46 -2.34 -15.39
CA TYR A 35 0.60 -2.91 -16.41
C TYR A 35 -0.88 -2.57 -16.19
N ASP A 36 -1.39 -2.76 -14.97
CA ASP A 36 -2.77 -2.37 -14.60
C ASP A 36 -3.00 -0.87 -14.79
N TRP A 37 -1.99 -0.06 -14.41
CA TRP A 37 -2.04 1.38 -14.63
C TRP A 37 -2.14 1.73 -16.12
N ALA A 38 -1.32 1.12 -16.97
CA ALA A 38 -1.30 1.39 -18.40
C ALA A 38 -2.63 1.05 -19.07
N LEU A 39 -3.26 -0.05 -18.69
CA LEU A 39 -4.57 -0.46 -19.22
C LEU A 39 -5.69 0.52 -18.84
N THR A 40 -5.64 1.05 -17.63
CA THR A 40 -6.71 1.92 -17.10
C THR A 40 -6.44 3.42 -17.36
N PHE A 41 -5.25 3.78 -17.83
CA PHE A 41 -4.86 5.18 -18.07
C PHE A 41 -5.74 5.88 -19.13
N ALA A 42 -6.08 5.19 -20.22
CA ALA A 42 -6.92 5.78 -21.27
C ALA A 42 -8.30 6.21 -20.73
N GLN A 43 -8.91 5.35 -19.90
CA GLN A 43 -10.17 5.64 -19.24
C GLN A 43 -10.02 6.74 -18.18
N GLU A 44 -8.91 6.78 -17.46
CA GLU A 44 -8.62 7.82 -16.48
C GLU A 44 -8.55 9.20 -17.12
N VAL A 45 -7.86 9.34 -18.26
CA VAL A 45 -7.78 10.62 -18.98
C VAL A 45 -9.17 11.10 -19.41
N GLU A 46 -10.01 10.20 -19.93
CA GLU A 46 -11.34 10.58 -20.38
C GLU A 46 -12.30 10.92 -19.23
N LEU A 47 -12.30 10.12 -18.16
CA LEU A 47 -13.28 10.23 -17.06
C LEU A 47 -12.87 11.22 -15.97
N ILE A 48 -11.57 11.29 -15.67
CA ILE A 48 -11.03 12.06 -14.56
C ILE A 48 -10.42 13.38 -15.06
N TRP A 49 -9.51 13.33 -16.04
CA TRP A 49 -8.77 14.53 -16.46
C TRP A 49 -9.64 15.53 -17.23
N ARG A 50 -10.63 15.07 -17.99
CA ARG A 50 -11.58 15.96 -18.71
C ARG A 50 -12.73 16.48 -17.84
N ARG A 51 -12.85 16.01 -16.59
CA ARG A 51 -13.97 16.36 -15.69
C ARG A 51 -13.52 17.35 -14.60
N ARG A 52 -14.47 17.94 -13.87
CA ARG A 52 -14.18 18.79 -12.71
C ARG A 52 -13.53 17.97 -11.59
N TRP A 53 -12.40 18.45 -11.09
CA TRP A 53 -11.63 17.80 -10.04
C TRP A 53 -12.38 17.87 -8.71
N SER A 54 -12.65 16.71 -8.12
CA SER A 54 -13.20 16.60 -6.76
C SER A 54 -12.09 16.23 -5.77
N LEU A 55 -12.29 16.50 -4.47
CA LEU A 55 -11.35 16.08 -3.43
C LEU A 55 -11.08 14.57 -3.48
N MET A 56 -12.12 13.74 -3.69
CA MET A 56 -11.97 12.29 -3.82
C MET A 56 -11.10 11.91 -5.03
N THR A 57 -11.22 12.65 -6.13
CA THR A 57 -10.41 12.45 -7.34
C THR A 57 -8.93 12.73 -7.06
N VAL A 58 -8.61 13.84 -6.38
CA VAL A 58 -7.23 14.18 -6.00
C VAL A 58 -6.65 13.13 -5.05
N LEU A 59 -7.41 12.69 -4.06
CA LEU A 59 -6.99 11.62 -3.13
C LEU A 59 -6.70 10.31 -3.88
N TYR A 60 -7.57 9.92 -4.80
CA TYR A 60 -7.38 8.71 -5.60
C TYR A 60 -6.12 8.79 -6.48
N LEU A 61 -5.95 9.89 -7.22
CA LEU A 61 -4.79 10.07 -8.10
C LEU A 61 -3.49 10.12 -7.29
N SER A 62 -3.47 10.87 -6.19
CA SER A 62 -2.27 10.97 -5.34
C SER A 62 -1.84 9.60 -4.80
N VAL A 63 -2.76 8.80 -4.25
CA VAL A 63 -2.44 7.42 -3.81
C VAL A 63 -1.89 6.57 -4.95
N ARG A 64 -2.48 6.68 -6.14
CA ARG A 64 -2.07 5.89 -7.31
C ARG A 64 -0.66 6.25 -7.78
N TYR A 65 -0.38 7.53 -8.00
CA TYR A 65 0.93 7.97 -8.49
C TYR A 65 2.02 7.90 -7.42
N LEU A 66 1.69 8.16 -6.14
CA LEU A 66 2.64 7.96 -5.03
C LEU A 66 2.98 6.47 -4.86
N GLY A 67 2.02 5.57 -5.03
CA GLY A 67 2.26 4.12 -4.99
C GLY A 67 3.17 3.64 -6.13
N ILE A 68 2.94 4.13 -7.36
CA ILE A 68 3.81 3.82 -8.50
C ILE A 68 5.22 4.38 -8.28
N LEU A 69 5.33 5.61 -7.76
CA LEU A 69 6.60 6.24 -7.41
C LEU A 69 7.34 5.42 -6.35
N TYR A 70 6.66 5.00 -5.28
CA TYR A 70 7.23 4.15 -4.23
C TYR A 70 7.72 2.80 -4.79
N ALA A 71 6.91 2.15 -5.62
CA ALA A 71 7.28 0.89 -6.26
C ALA A 71 8.50 1.06 -7.19
N ALA A 72 8.60 2.17 -7.92
CA ALA A 72 9.75 2.47 -8.76
C ALA A 72 11.03 2.74 -7.94
N LEU A 73 10.92 3.47 -6.82
CA LEU A 73 12.05 3.82 -5.95
C LEU A 73 12.58 2.63 -5.14
N SER A 74 11.76 1.61 -4.90
CA SER A 74 12.13 0.41 -4.14
C SER A 74 12.85 -0.66 -4.98
N ILE A 75 12.80 -0.59 -6.33
CA ILE A 75 13.51 -1.54 -7.21
C ILE A 75 15.03 -1.47 -7.04
N PRO A 76 15.68 -0.29 -7.07
CA PRO A 76 17.12 -0.17 -6.87
C PRO A 76 17.60 -0.75 -5.52
N ASN A 77 16.79 -0.64 -4.47
CA ASN A 77 17.11 -1.20 -3.15
C ASN A 77 16.86 -2.70 -3.03
N SER A 78 15.99 -3.26 -3.85
CA SER A 78 15.57 -4.67 -3.74
C SER A 78 16.31 -5.58 -4.71
N VAL A 79 16.83 -5.08 -5.83
CA VAL A 79 17.63 -5.89 -6.76
C VAL A 79 19.11 -5.76 -6.40
N PRO A 80 19.75 -6.76 -5.77
CA PRO A 80 21.20 -6.75 -5.69
C PRO A 80 21.72 -6.74 -7.12
N THR A 81 22.55 -5.76 -7.48
CA THR A 81 23.16 -5.64 -8.81
C THR A 81 23.93 -6.92 -9.11
N ILE A 82 23.27 -7.85 -9.77
CA ILE A 82 23.91 -9.02 -10.33
C ILE A 82 24.76 -8.45 -11.47
N SER A 83 26.08 -8.44 -11.28
CA SER A 83 27.02 -8.26 -12.39
C SER A 83 26.80 -9.41 -13.36
N LEU A 84 25.90 -9.21 -14.32
CA LEU A 84 25.59 -10.18 -15.37
C LEU A 84 26.50 -9.89 -16.56
N THR A 85 27.24 -10.93 -16.90
CA THR A 85 28.32 -11.05 -17.87
C THR A 85 27.97 -10.46 -19.24
N ASP A 86 28.77 -9.46 -19.63
CA ASP A 86 29.23 -9.01 -20.95
C ASP A 86 28.28 -8.72 -22.13
N THR A 87 26.99 -9.09 -22.11
CA THR A 87 26.11 -8.89 -23.30
C THR A 87 24.96 -7.88 -23.09
N VAL A 88 24.58 -7.59 -21.85
CA VAL A 88 23.52 -6.60 -21.51
C VAL A 88 24.07 -5.17 -21.42
N SER A 89 25.37 -5.01 -21.66
CA SER A 89 26.14 -3.76 -21.58
C SER A 89 25.62 -2.67 -22.53
N LEU A 90 25.00 -3.00 -23.66
CA LEU A 90 24.45 -2.00 -24.59
C LEU A 90 23.06 -1.50 -24.18
N LEU A 91 22.18 -2.36 -23.66
CA LEU A 91 20.88 -1.93 -23.12
C LEU A 91 21.04 -1.19 -21.78
N HIS A 92 21.97 -1.63 -20.94
CA HIS A 92 22.35 -0.90 -19.73
C HIS A 92 22.88 0.51 -20.08
N ARG A 93 23.71 0.62 -21.13
CA ARG A 93 24.34 1.88 -21.54
C ARG A 93 23.41 2.89 -22.22
N TYR A 94 22.38 2.45 -22.94
CA TYR A 94 21.46 3.34 -23.66
C TYR A 94 20.13 3.61 -22.94
N VAL A 95 19.67 2.71 -22.07
CA VAL A 95 18.37 2.85 -21.38
C VAL A 95 18.54 3.13 -19.88
N VAL A 96 19.52 2.51 -19.22
CA VAL A 96 19.68 2.59 -17.76
C VAL A 96 20.62 3.73 -17.34
N ILE A 97 21.66 4.06 -18.12
CA ILE A 97 22.59 5.16 -17.80
C ILE A 97 21.94 6.56 -17.75
N PRO A 98 20.97 6.94 -18.61
CA PRO A 98 20.29 8.22 -18.45
C PRO A 98 19.42 8.28 -17.18
N PHE A 99 19.00 7.13 -16.64
CA PHE A 99 18.30 7.03 -15.35
C PHE A 99 19.28 6.95 -14.16
N GLN A 100 20.52 6.52 -14.40
CA GLN A 100 21.59 6.35 -13.41
C GLN A 100 22.53 7.56 -13.26
N LEU A 101 22.21 8.74 -13.83
CA LEU A 101 22.90 9.98 -13.41
C LEU A 101 22.59 10.39 -11.95
N THR A 102 21.74 9.63 -11.25
CA THR A 102 21.51 9.74 -9.81
C THR A 102 21.98 8.51 -9.04
N ALA A 103 23.02 7.80 -9.50
CA ALA A 103 23.78 6.87 -8.65
C ALA A 103 24.53 7.69 -7.58
N ILE A 104 23.77 8.15 -6.58
CA ILE A 104 24.27 8.88 -5.42
C ILE A 104 25.12 7.89 -4.60
N PRO A 105 26.37 8.24 -4.23
CA PRO A 105 27.25 7.33 -3.50
C PRO A 105 26.55 6.76 -2.24
N CYS A 106 26.80 5.47 -1.99
CA CYS A 106 26.06 4.58 -1.08
C CYS A 106 25.99 5.05 0.39
N SER A 107 26.78 6.05 0.77
CA SER A 107 26.72 6.65 2.12
C SER A 107 25.59 7.69 2.28
N SER A 108 25.29 8.50 1.24
CA SER A 108 24.27 9.56 1.30
C SER A 108 23.00 9.22 0.52
N GLY A 109 23.12 8.44 -0.56
CA GLY A 109 22.01 8.03 -1.41
C GLY A 109 21.06 7.04 -0.74
N CYS A 110 21.60 5.99 -0.12
CA CYS A 110 20.81 5.00 0.61
C CYS A 110 20.04 5.62 1.77
N PHE A 111 20.62 6.59 2.48
CA PHE A 111 19.94 7.30 3.55
C PHE A 111 18.74 8.13 3.04
N ILE A 112 18.90 8.84 1.93
CA ILE A 112 17.81 9.60 1.31
C ILE A 112 16.71 8.66 0.81
N ILE A 113 17.05 7.57 0.13
CA ILE A 113 16.03 6.64 -0.37
C ILE A 113 15.31 5.97 0.79
N TYR A 114 16.03 5.57 1.85
CA TYR A 114 15.43 5.02 3.07
C TYR A 114 14.46 6.00 3.74
N ILE A 115 14.83 7.28 3.86
CA ILE A 115 13.92 8.32 4.35
C ILE A 115 12.69 8.40 3.44
N VAL A 116 12.89 8.54 2.14
CA VAL A 116 11.79 8.67 1.18
C VAL A 116 10.86 7.47 1.26
N GLU A 117 11.37 6.24 1.35
CA GLU A 117 10.56 5.03 1.48
C GLU A 117 9.72 5.03 2.76
N ASN A 118 10.32 5.30 3.93
CA ASN A 118 9.59 5.32 5.20
C ASN A 118 8.50 6.38 5.22
N TRP A 119 8.83 7.61 4.81
CA TRP A 119 7.88 8.73 4.84
C TRP A 119 6.81 8.59 3.76
N THR A 120 7.14 8.04 2.59
CA THR A 120 6.15 7.78 1.54
C THR A 120 5.14 6.72 1.97
N ALA A 121 5.58 5.66 2.67
CA ALA A 121 4.67 4.65 3.21
C ALA A 121 3.68 5.26 4.20
N VAL A 122 4.15 6.10 5.14
CA VAL A 122 3.29 6.81 6.11
C VAL A 122 2.26 7.68 5.37
N LEU A 123 2.69 8.43 4.36
CA LEU A 123 1.79 9.28 3.57
C LEU A 123 0.73 8.46 2.81
N VAL A 124 1.11 7.35 2.18
CA VAL A 124 0.16 6.50 1.42
C VAL A 124 -0.88 5.89 2.36
N VAL A 125 -0.48 5.35 3.51
CA VAL A 125 -1.40 4.78 4.50
C VAL A 125 -2.34 5.85 5.06
N ALA A 126 -1.83 7.06 5.32
CA ALA A 126 -2.65 8.18 5.77
C ALA A 126 -3.73 8.53 4.74
N MET A 127 -3.36 8.63 3.47
CA MET A 127 -4.28 8.96 2.37
C MET A 127 -5.35 7.88 2.16
N LEU A 128 -4.96 6.60 2.20
CA LEU A 128 -5.91 5.47 2.15
C LEU A 128 -6.90 5.52 3.31
N SER A 129 -6.43 5.81 4.51
CA SER A 129 -7.28 5.95 5.70
C SER A 129 -8.28 7.09 5.54
N VAL A 130 -7.87 8.23 4.99
CA VAL A 130 -8.78 9.36 4.68
C VAL A 130 -9.88 8.94 3.70
N ILE A 131 -9.53 8.19 2.64
CA ILE A 131 -10.52 7.67 1.67
C ILE A 131 -11.54 6.77 2.37
N ILE A 132 -11.08 5.87 3.26
CA ILE A 132 -11.96 4.97 4.02
C ILE A 132 -12.89 5.79 4.92
N ILE A 133 -12.38 6.79 5.64
CA ILE A 133 -13.19 7.65 6.51
C ILE A 133 -14.27 8.39 5.71
N ILE A 134 -13.93 8.97 4.56
CA ILE A 134 -14.90 9.67 3.70
C ILE A 134 -15.99 8.71 3.23
N ARG A 135 -15.62 7.51 2.75
CA ARG A 135 -16.58 6.50 2.30
C ARG A 135 -17.48 6.02 3.44
N LEU A 136 -16.90 5.72 4.59
CA LEU A 136 -17.63 5.27 5.77
C LEU A 136 -18.57 6.36 6.29
N HIS A 137 -18.16 7.63 6.24
CA HIS A 137 -19.01 8.76 6.59
C HIS A 137 -20.22 8.91 5.66
N ALA A 138 -20.02 8.72 4.36
CA ALA A 138 -21.10 8.71 3.38
C ALA A 138 -22.07 7.54 3.61
N MET A 139 -21.55 6.34 3.90
CA MET A 139 -22.35 5.15 4.21
C MET A 139 -23.17 5.30 5.50
N TYR A 140 -22.62 5.96 6.53
CA TYR A 140 -23.27 6.14 7.83
C TYR A 140 -24.22 7.34 7.89
N GLN A 141 -24.83 7.70 6.76
CA GLN A 141 -25.77 8.83 6.61
C GLN A 141 -25.25 10.12 7.27
N ARG A 142 -23.96 10.40 7.14
CA ARG A 142 -23.33 11.61 7.69
C ARG A 142 -23.37 11.74 9.22
N SER A 143 -23.47 10.61 9.95
CA SER A 143 -23.42 10.62 11.42
C SER A 143 -22.11 11.23 11.95
N ARG A 144 -22.23 12.36 12.66
CA ARG A 144 -21.07 13.11 13.17
C ARG A 144 -20.33 12.37 14.28
N LYS A 145 -21.02 11.55 15.08
CA LYS A 145 -20.40 10.83 16.22
C LYS A 145 -19.33 9.84 15.77
N ILE A 146 -19.64 9.05 14.75
CA ILE A 146 -18.70 8.07 14.19
C ILE A 146 -17.58 8.76 13.43
N LEU A 147 -17.89 9.85 12.72
CA LEU A 147 -16.85 10.65 12.07
C LEU A 147 -15.84 11.21 13.09
N ILE A 148 -16.32 11.78 14.20
CA ILE A 148 -15.43 12.30 15.26
C ILE A 148 -14.58 11.17 15.84
N PHE A 149 -15.21 10.03 16.18
CA PHE A 149 -14.46 8.85 16.65
C PHE A 149 -13.36 8.46 15.67
N LEU A 150 -13.68 8.33 14.37
CA LEU A 150 -12.74 7.91 13.35
C LEU A 150 -11.60 8.91 13.14
N ILE A 151 -11.89 10.22 13.14
CA ILE A 151 -10.87 11.26 12.97
C ILE A 151 -9.91 11.26 14.16
N VAL A 152 -10.42 11.14 15.39
CA VAL A 152 -9.59 11.17 16.60
C VAL A 152 -8.60 10.01 16.62
N THR A 153 -9.07 8.80 16.36
CA THR A 153 -8.21 7.59 16.32
C THR A 153 -7.26 7.61 15.12
N PHE A 154 -7.70 8.10 13.95
CA PHE A 154 -6.83 8.29 12.79
C PHE A 154 -5.67 9.26 13.10
N LEU A 155 -5.96 10.41 13.70
CA LEU A 155 -4.94 11.38 14.07
C LEU A 155 -3.97 10.81 15.11
N ALA A 156 -4.48 10.10 16.11
CA ALA A 156 -3.64 9.45 17.12
C ALA A 156 -2.64 8.46 16.50
N ASN A 157 -3.11 7.60 15.58
CA ASN A 157 -2.23 6.65 14.87
C ASN A 157 -1.19 7.38 14.00
N ASN A 158 -1.60 8.38 13.23
CA ASN A 158 -0.66 9.11 12.35
C ASN A 158 0.41 9.88 13.13
N ILE A 159 0.04 10.46 14.29
CA ILE A 159 1.01 11.12 15.17
C ILE A 159 2.01 10.09 15.71
N PHE A 160 1.53 8.93 16.17
CA PHE A 160 2.39 7.86 16.65
C PHE A 160 3.36 7.39 15.56
N ASP A 161 2.86 7.12 14.36
CA ASP A 161 3.66 6.65 13.23
C ASP A 161 4.70 7.70 12.78
N GLY A 162 4.34 8.98 12.77
CA GLY A 162 5.29 10.07 12.50
C GLY A 162 6.40 10.17 13.56
N VAL A 163 6.07 10.00 14.84
CA VAL A 163 7.06 9.98 15.93
C VAL A 163 7.99 8.77 15.81
N VAL A 164 7.46 7.60 15.46
CA VAL A 164 8.27 6.41 15.22
C VAL A 164 9.18 6.60 14.00
N ALA A 165 8.66 7.14 12.89
CA ALA A 165 9.43 7.41 11.67
C ALA A 165 10.59 8.40 11.90
N THR A 166 10.38 9.45 12.71
CA THR A 166 11.46 10.38 13.09
C THR A 166 12.52 9.70 13.94
N LYS A 167 12.14 8.88 14.93
CA LYS A 167 13.09 8.10 15.74
C LYS A 167 13.90 7.12 14.89
N ILE A 168 13.26 6.44 13.94
CA ILE A 168 13.92 5.53 12.99
C ILE A 168 14.93 6.32 12.15
N THR A 169 14.52 7.45 11.58
CA THR A 169 15.40 8.30 10.76
C THR A 169 16.62 8.77 11.57
N MET A 170 16.42 9.25 12.80
CA MET A 170 17.49 9.78 13.65
C MET A 170 18.48 8.72 14.15
N HIS A 171 18.03 7.49 14.41
CA HIS A 171 18.89 6.42 14.94
C HIS A 171 19.56 5.57 13.85
N SER A 172 19.19 5.77 12.58
CA SER A 172 19.72 5.02 11.43
C SER A 172 21.12 5.47 10.97
N SER A 173 21.81 6.35 11.69
CA SER A 173 23.22 6.73 11.44
C SER A 173 24.21 5.61 11.82
N GLY A 174 24.03 4.41 11.28
CA GLY A 174 24.81 3.20 11.57
C GLY A 174 26.06 3.08 10.69
N GLU A 175 27.17 2.69 11.32
CA GLU A 175 28.49 2.47 10.73
C GLU A 175 28.47 1.53 9.50
N GLU A 176 29.25 1.87 8.48
CA GLU A 176 29.43 1.08 7.25
C GLU A 176 30.09 -0.28 7.58
N LEU A 177 29.38 -1.38 7.32
CA LEU A 177 29.96 -2.72 7.35
C LEU A 177 30.32 -3.13 5.92
N ILE A 178 31.59 -3.00 5.56
CA ILE A 178 32.11 -3.47 4.27
C ILE A 178 32.17 -5.00 4.31
N ALA A 179 31.20 -5.66 3.67
CA ALA A 179 31.26 -7.08 3.37
C ALA A 179 31.51 -7.26 1.86
N PHE A 180 32.77 -7.60 1.50
CA PHE A 180 33.25 -8.01 0.17
C PHE A 180 32.31 -7.72 -1.03
N GLY A 181 32.26 -6.46 -1.46
CA GLY A 181 31.66 -6.05 -2.73
C GLY A 181 30.12 -5.93 -2.76
N VAL A 182 29.44 -6.10 -1.63
CA VAL A 182 28.01 -5.80 -1.48
C VAL A 182 27.85 -4.84 -0.31
N ASP A 183 27.47 -3.60 -0.59
CA ASP A 183 27.19 -2.60 0.43
C ASP A 183 25.88 -2.97 1.17
N LEU A 184 25.99 -3.84 2.19
CA LEU A 184 24.86 -4.23 3.00
C LEU A 184 24.77 -3.29 4.20
N CYS A 185 23.89 -2.29 4.10
CA CYS A 185 23.58 -1.40 5.23
C CYS A 185 22.84 -2.19 6.31
N ARG A 186 23.55 -2.65 7.34
CA ARG A 186 22.96 -3.27 8.52
C ARG A 186 22.66 -2.19 9.54
N ILE A 187 21.39 -1.78 9.62
CA ILE A 187 20.90 -0.99 10.73
C ILE A 187 20.99 -1.88 11.98
N ASN A 188 21.91 -1.57 12.90
CA ASN A 188 21.91 -2.16 14.24
C ASN A 188 20.70 -1.61 14.99
N SER A 189 19.55 -2.22 14.77
CA SER A 189 18.31 -1.82 15.43
C SER A 189 18.44 -2.16 16.91
N ALA A 190 18.58 -1.13 17.75
CA ALA A 190 18.35 -1.26 19.18
C ALA A 190 17.02 -1.99 19.41
N ARG A 191 16.96 -2.89 20.40
CA ARG A 191 15.78 -3.72 20.72
C ARG A 191 14.48 -2.90 20.76
N ASP A 192 14.58 -1.65 21.21
CA ASP A 192 13.48 -0.71 21.33
C ASP A 192 12.88 -0.27 19.97
N ILE A 193 13.68 -0.17 18.91
CA ILE A 193 13.21 0.22 17.57
C ILE A 193 12.35 -0.90 16.96
N VAL A 194 12.78 -2.15 17.12
CA VAL A 194 12.03 -3.32 16.63
C VAL A 194 10.66 -3.42 17.33
N LEU A 195 10.62 -3.11 18.62
CA LEU A 195 9.36 -3.05 19.37
C LEU A 195 8.45 -1.92 18.86
N LEU A 196 9.00 -0.72 18.61
CA LEU A 196 8.22 0.41 18.08
C LEU A 196 7.63 0.12 16.70
N ILE A 197 8.41 -0.49 15.80
CA ILE A 197 7.92 -0.94 14.49
C ILE A 197 6.79 -1.95 14.69
N SER A 198 6.98 -2.95 15.55
CA SER A 198 5.94 -3.96 15.83
C SER A 198 4.65 -3.33 16.35
N LEU A 199 4.74 -2.32 17.23
CA LEU A 199 3.59 -1.59 17.75
C LEU A 199 2.85 -0.81 16.65
N THR A 200 3.58 -0.15 15.73
CA THR A 200 2.97 0.53 14.57
C THR A 200 2.14 -0.44 13.72
N TRP A 201 2.68 -1.62 13.40
CA TRP A 201 1.93 -2.65 12.65
C TRP A 201 0.67 -3.11 13.39
N ILE A 202 0.76 -3.31 14.70
CA ILE A 202 -0.39 -3.71 15.52
C ILE A 202 -1.46 -2.60 15.53
N LEU A 203 -1.08 -1.34 15.74
CA LEU A 203 -2.02 -0.22 15.75
C LEU A 203 -2.70 -0.02 14.38
N CYS A 204 -1.95 -0.18 13.28
CA CYS A 204 -2.50 -0.12 11.93
C CYS A 204 -3.51 -1.24 11.68
N THR A 205 -3.16 -2.48 12.01
CA THR A 205 -4.07 -3.63 11.81
C THR A 205 -5.31 -3.54 12.67
N VAL A 206 -5.20 -3.11 13.94
CA VAL A 206 -6.36 -2.89 14.81
C VAL A 206 -7.29 -1.83 14.21
N TRP A 207 -6.73 -0.73 13.72
CA TRP A 207 -7.48 0.34 13.07
C TRP A 207 -8.20 -0.14 11.81
N GLU A 208 -7.51 -0.89 10.95
CA GLU A 208 -8.10 -1.51 9.77
C GLU A 208 -9.26 -2.45 10.13
N VAL A 209 -9.08 -3.30 11.13
CA VAL A 209 -10.15 -4.21 11.60
C VAL A 209 -11.35 -3.42 12.11
N VAL A 210 -11.14 -2.34 12.87
CA VAL A 210 -12.25 -1.48 13.34
C VAL A 210 -13.01 -0.87 12.16
N THR A 211 -12.30 -0.32 11.17
CA THR A 211 -12.95 0.30 9.99
C THR A 211 -13.67 -0.73 9.12
N LEU A 212 -13.09 -1.93 8.93
CA LEU A 212 -13.71 -3.05 8.22
C LEU A 212 -14.97 -3.54 8.92
N CYS A 213 -14.91 -3.73 10.24
CA CYS A 213 -16.08 -4.10 11.05
C CYS A 213 -17.21 -3.08 10.90
N LEU A 214 -16.91 -1.78 10.94
CA LEU A 214 -17.90 -0.73 10.74
C LEU A 214 -18.52 -0.78 9.33
N ALA A 215 -17.70 -0.97 8.29
CA ALA A 215 -18.17 -1.09 6.91
C ALA A 215 -19.10 -2.30 6.73
N VAL A 216 -18.71 -3.47 7.27
CA VAL A 216 -19.52 -4.70 7.24
C VAL A 216 -20.82 -4.52 8.00
N CYS A 217 -20.80 -3.90 9.18
CA CYS A 217 -22.00 -3.63 9.97
C CYS A 217 -23.04 -2.81 9.19
N VAL A 218 -22.60 -1.78 8.45
CA VAL A 218 -23.50 -0.98 7.61
C VAL A 218 -24.01 -1.79 6.42
N ALA A 219 -23.14 -2.53 5.74
CA ALA A 219 -23.54 -3.38 4.63
C ALA A 219 -24.61 -4.39 5.08
N VAL A 220 -24.39 -5.08 6.20
CA VAL A 220 -25.35 -6.04 6.78
C VAL A 220 -26.66 -5.36 7.17
N LYS A 221 -26.61 -4.17 7.78
CA LYS A 221 -27.83 -3.42 8.12
C LYS A 221 -28.63 -3.06 6.86
N HIS A 222 -27.97 -2.57 5.82
CA HIS A 222 -28.60 -2.21 4.55
C HIS A 222 -29.23 -3.42 3.85
N PHE A 223 -28.53 -4.57 3.81
CA PHE A 223 -29.07 -5.81 3.27
C PHE A 223 -30.26 -6.34 4.08
N ARG A 224 -30.22 -6.23 5.42
CA ARG A 224 -31.35 -6.63 6.28
C ARG A 224 -32.58 -5.75 6.05
N GLU A 225 -32.41 -4.45 5.88
CA GLU A 225 -33.51 -3.52 5.57
C GLU A 225 -34.12 -3.83 4.20
N LEU A 226 -33.31 -4.05 3.16
CA LEU A 226 -33.76 -4.50 1.85
C LEU A 226 -34.53 -5.83 1.93
N ARG A 227 -34.02 -6.80 2.69
CA ARG A 227 -34.68 -8.10 2.89
C ARG A 227 -36.02 -7.94 3.64
N ARG A 228 -36.11 -7.03 4.61
CA ARG A 228 -37.34 -6.77 5.37
C ARG A 228 -38.41 -6.10 4.49
N HIS A 229 -38.03 -5.21 3.57
CA HIS A 229 -38.94 -4.67 2.56
C HIS A 229 -39.40 -5.73 1.54
N SER A 230 -38.49 -6.62 1.11
CA SER A 230 -38.81 -7.73 0.20
C SER A 230 -39.76 -8.76 0.84
N ALA A 231 -39.52 -9.12 2.11
CA ALA A 231 -40.35 -10.06 2.88
C ALA A 231 -41.68 -9.45 3.36
N GLY A 232 -41.77 -8.12 3.50
CA GLY A 232 -42.93 -7.42 4.06
C GLY A 232 -44.02 -6.99 3.07
N GLY A 233 -43.77 -7.01 1.76
CA GLY A 233 -44.79 -6.59 0.78
C GLY A 233 -44.62 -7.13 -0.64
N MET A 234 -43.40 -7.32 -1.13
CA MET A 234 -43.20 -7.55 -2.56
C MET A 234 -43.28 -9.03 -2.98
N ILE A 235 -42.92 -9.97 -2.11
CA ILE A 235 -43.00 -11.41 -2.43
C ILE A 235 -44.46 -11.89 -2.47
N GLY A 236 -45.31 -11.47 -1.54
CA GLY A 236 -46.73 -11.83 -1.55
C GLY A 236 -47.46 -11.31 -2.80
N ASP A 237 -47.22 -10.05 -3.16
CA ASP A 237 -47.89 -9.42 -4.29
C ASP A 237 -47.31 -9.85 -5.65
N CYS A 238 -45.98 -10.01 -5.77
CA CYS A 238 -45.36 -10.50 -7.01
C CYS A 238 -45.77 -11.95 -7.29
N PHE A 239 -45.85 -12.82 -6.27
CA PHE A 239 -46.32 -14.19 -6.43
C PHE A 239 -47.81 -14.24 -6.79
N LYS A 240 -48.63 -13.37 -6.17
CA LYS A 240 -50.06 -13.25 -6.49
C LYS A 240 -50.30 -12.72 -7.91
N VAL A 241 -49.48 -11.77 -8.38
CA VAL A 241 -49.54 -11.27 -9.76
C VAL A 241 -49.07 -12.34 -10.75
N LEU A 242 -47.95 -13.04 -10.49
CA LEU A 242 -47.50 -14.15 -11.35
C LEU A 242 -48.53 -15.27 -11.43
N MET A 243 -49.15 -15.65 -10.31
CA MET A 243 -50.16 -16.69 -10.29
C MET A 243 -51.43 -16.27 -11.05
N LYS A 244 -51.82 -14.99 -10.99
CA LYS A 244 -52.94 -14.45 -11.77
C LYS A 244 -52.62 -14.42 -13.28
N SER A 245 -51.38 -14.16 -13.66
CA SER A 245 -50.94 -14.19 -15.07
C SER A 245 -50.91 -15.60 -15.65
N HIS A 246 -50.53 -16.62 -14.86
CA HIS A 246 -50.51 -18.02 -15.31
C HIS A 246 -51.91 -18.64 -15.46
N VAL A 247 -52.90 -18.24 -14.64
CA VAL A 247 -54.28 -18.76 -14.74
C VAL A 247 -55.02 -18.19 -15.96
N VAL A 248 -54.76 -16.93 -16.33
CA VAL A 248 -55.41 -16.29 -17.49
C VAL A 248 -54.85 -16.81 -18.83
N PHE A 249 -53.59 -17.25 -18.86
CA PHE A 249 -52.98 -17.78 -20.08
C PHE A 249 -53.43 -19.21 -20.43
N SER A 250 -54.09 -19.93 -19.52
CA SER A 250 -54.58 -21.30 -19.74
C SER A 250 -56.08 -21.37 -20.07
N SER A 251 -56.76 -20.22 -20.20
CA SER A 251 -58.19 -20.12 -20.49
C SER A 251 -58.52 -19.33 -21.76
N SER A 252 -57.55 -19.17 -22.66
CA SER A 252 -57.71 -18.69 -24.05
C SER A 252 -57.12 -19.73 -24.99
#